data_AF-A0A7J4NFH4-F1
#
_entry.id   AF-A0A7J4NFH4-F1
#
_cell.length_a   1.000
_cell.length_b   1.000
_cell.length_c   1.000
_cell.angle_alpha   90.00
_cell.angle_beta   90.00
_cell.angle_gamma   90.00
#
_symmetry.space_group_name_H-M   'P 1'
#
loop_
_entity.id
_entity.type
_entity.pdbx_description
1 polymer ?
#
loop_
_entity_poly.entity_id
_entity_poly.type
_entity_poly.pdbx_seq_one_letter_code
_entity_poly.pdbx_strand_id
1 'polypeptide(L)' 'MAKDHGEEIGRSNGCRRCGRKRGLIRRHGLRLCRQCFRDVAPQIGFKKYA' A
#
# COMPACT_ATOMS: atom_id res chain seq x y z
N MET A 1 -2.68 14.06 4.93
CA MET A 1 -2.33 13.11 3.85
C MET A 1 -1.65 11.90 4.49
N ALA A 2 -1.93 10.68 4.07
CA ALA A 2 -1.27 9.49 4.63
C ALA A 2 0.21 9.45 4.21
N LYS A 3 1.11 9.10 5.13
CA LYS A 3 2.56 9.00 4.91
C LYS A 3 3.01 7.56 5.20
N ASP A 4 3.82 6.98 4.30
CA ASP A 4 4.47 5.66 4.47
C ASP A 4 5.92 5.94 4.83
N HIS A 5 6.32 5.69 6.08
CA HIS A 5 7.66 6.00 6.58
C HIS A 5 8.12 7.45 6.29
N GLY A 6 7.21 8.41 6.39
CA GLY A 6 7.48 9.83 6.11
C GLY A 6 7.31 10.25 4.65
N GLU A 7 7.14 9.30 3.72
CA GLU A 7 6.99 9.59 2.29
C GLU A 7 5.52 9.78 1.89
N GLU A 8 5.26 10.74 0.99
CA GLU A 8 3.90 11.09 0.60
C GLU A 8 3.25 9.97 -0.23
N ILE A 9 2.07 9.50 0.22
CA ILE A 9 1.29 8.47 -0.47
C ILE A 9 0.32 9.15 -1.43
N GLY A 10 0.61 9.10 -2.73
CA GLY A 10 -0.19 9.79 -3.74
C GLY A 10 -0.04 9.24 -5.17
N ARG A 11 -0.76 9.88 -6.11
CA ARG A 11 -0.66 9.59 -7.55
C ARG A 11 0.69 9.97 -8.14
N SER A 12 1.44 10.84 -7.45
CA SER A 12 2.78 11.29 -7.81
C SER A 12 3.77 10.13 -7.75
N ASN A 13 3.89 9.48 -6.59
CA ASN A 13 4.86 8.40 -6.35
C ASN A 13 4.36 7.01 -6.79
N GLY A 14 3.05 6.77 -6.81
CA GLY A 14 2.51 5.45 -7.15
C GLY A 14 2.76 4.39 -6.06
N CYS A 15 2.49 3.12 -6.35
CA CYS A 15 2.78 2.00 -5.46
C CYS A 15 4.28 1.71 -5.37
N ARG A 16 4.78 1.45 -4.15
CA ARG A 16 6.21 1.12 -3.89
C ARG A 16 6.74 -0.12 -4.64
N ARG A 17 5.86 -1.04 -5.06
CA ARG A 17 6.23 -2.30 -5.71
C ARG A 17 5.95 -2.28 -7.21
N CYS A 18 4.75 -1.83 -7.57
CA CYS A 18 4.21 -1.96 -8.92
C CYS A 18 4.23 -0.64 -9.72
N GLY A 19 4.56 0.50 -9.09
CA GLY A 19 4.50 1.84 -9.70
C GLY A 19 3.10 2.32 -10.08
N ARG A 20 2.06 1.46 -9.95
CA ARG A 20 0.70 1.77 -10.36
C ARG A 20 0.12 2.89 -9.50
N LYS A 21 -0.47 3.88 -10.18
CA LYS A 21 -1.09 5.08 -9.57
C LYS A 21 -2.58 4.90 -9.22
N ARG A 22 -3.20 3.81 -9.66
CA ARG A 22 -4.62 3.48 -9.41
C ARG A 22 -4.74 2.41 -8.33
N GLY A 23 -5.75 2.55 -7.48
CA GLY A 23 -6.04 1.57 -6.43
C GLY A 23 -4.95 1.45 -5.37
N LEU A 24 -4.30 2.57 -5.04
CA LEU A 24 -3.42 2.68 -3.89
C LEU A 24 -4.23 2.61 -2.61
N ILE A 25 -3.86 1.68 -1.74
CA ILE A 25 -4.27 1.69 -0.34
C ILE A 25 -3.51 2.85 0.29
N ARG A 26 -4.21 3.74 1.00
CA ARG A 26 -3.60 4.85 1.77
C ARG A 26 -3.81 4.68 3.28
N ARG A 27 -4.60 3.67 3.67
CA ARG A 27 -4.87 3.34 5.07
C ARG A 27 -3.63 2.70 5.68
N HIS A 28 -3.49 2.85 7.00
CA HIS A 28 -2.37 2.32 7.78
C HIS A 28 -0.99 2.82 7.33
N GLY A 29 -0.94 3.95 6.61
CA GLY A 29 0.33 4.48 6.11
C GLY A 29 1.01 3.56 5.11
N LEU A 30 0.28 2.71 4.38
CA LEU A 30 0.86 1.80 3.39
C LEU A 30 0.87 2.45 2.02
N ARG A 31 1.99 2.40 1.28
CA ARG A 31 2.04 2.84 -0.13
C ARG A 31 1.97 1.67 -1.12
N LEU A 32 0.92 0.86 -1.04
CA LEU A 32 0.76 -0.36 -1.85
C LEU A 32 -0.50 -0.32 -2.73
N CYS A 33 -0.39 -0.84 -3.95
CA CYS A 33 -1.54 -1.11 -4.82
C CYS A 33 -2.31 -2.32 -4.29
N ARG A 34 -3.64 -2.36 -4.47
CA ARG A 34 -4.50 -3.46 -3.96
C ARG A 34 -4.05 -4.88 -4.37
N GLN A 35 -3.40 -5.02 -5.52
CA GLN A 35 -2.86 -6.30 -5.99
C GLN A 35 -1.64 -6.67 -5.15
N CYS A 36 -0.61 -5.84 -5.14
CA CYS A 36 0.58 -6.08 -4.32
C CYS A 36 0.28 -6.20 -2.84
N PHE A 37 -0.73 -5.51 -2.32
CA PHE A 37 -1.11 -5.67 -0.93
C PHE A 37 -1.54 -7.09 -0.59
N ARG A 38 -2.18 -7.85 -1.49
CA ARG A 38 -2.57 -9.24 -1.19
C ARG A 38 -1.34 -10.15 -1.02
N ASP A 39 -0.28 -9.90 -1.78
CA ASP A 39 0.98 -10.65 -1.67
C ASP A 39 1.77 -10.29 -0.41
N VAL A 40 1.78 -9.00 -0.03
CA VAL A 40 2.55 -8.53 1.14
C VAL A 40 1.75 -8.69 2.43
N ALA A 41 0.42 -8.60 2.40
CA ALA A 41 -0.48 -8.72 3.56
C ALA A 41 -0.06 -9.79 4.59
N PRO A 42 0.16 -11.07 4.19
CA PRO A 42 0.57 -12.09 5.16
C PRO A 42 1.94 -11.81 5.80
N GLN A 43 2.87 -11.16 5.08
CA GLN A 43 4.21 -10.83 5.57
C GLN A 43 4.20 -9.66 6.56
N ILE A 44 3.27 -8.70 6.41
CA ILE A 44 3.09 -7.56 7.33
C ILE A 44 2.21 -7.91 8.53
N GLY A 45 1.75 -9.16 8.64
CA GLY A 45 0.91 -9.61 9.75
C GLY A 45 -0.59 -9.37 9.56
N PHE A 46 -1.05 -8.99 8.36
CA PHE A 46 -2.48 -8.99 8.06
C PHE A 46 -2.96 -10.43 7.93
N LYS A 47 -3.80 -10.86 8.88
CA LYS A 47 -4.47 -12.15 8.85
C LYS A 47 -5.91 -11.98 8.34
N LYS A 48 -6.35 -12.91 7.50
CA LYS A 48 -7.74 -13.00 7.09
C LYS A 48 -8.49 -13.79 8.17
N TYR A 49 -9.29 -13.11 8.97
CA TYR A 49 -10.32 -13.74 9.79
C TYR A 49 -11.58 -13.80 8.93
N ALA A 50 -12.05 -15.02 8.65
CA ALA A 50 -13.21 -15.27 7.79
C ALA A 50 -14.50 -15.15 8.59
#